data_AF-A0A5D3L1I3-F1
#
_entry.id   AF-A0A5D3L1I3-F1
#
_cell.length_a   1.000
_cell.length_b   1.000
_cell.length_c   1.000
_cell.angle_alpha   90.00
_cell.angle_beta   90.00
_cell.angle_gamma   90.00
#
_symmetry.space_group_name_H-M   'P 1'
#
loop_
_entity.id
_entity.type
_entity.pdbx_description
1 polymer ?
#
loop_
_entity_poly.entity_id
_entity_poly.type
_entity_poly.pdbx_seq_one_letter_code
_entity_poly.pdbx_strand_id
1 'polypeptide(L)'
;MPRFFFNHTSHDDVSVDKSGTVFPSRRTPISTPCRAILDIAFEKLRDRVDPAEDEIISEGGVLLATIPFSEMLRPHHKGRTESPTEQLLAISARLIERNRTLQAQFNEEFARTEASFRTIRSNLVRLDAACSTYWPRAK
;
A
#
# COMPACT_ATOMS: atom_id res chain seq x y z
N MET A 1 -22.85 -43.85 0.49
CA MET A 1 -22.70 -42.44 0.07
C MET A 1 -21.33 -41.98 0.52
N PRO A 2 -20.53 -41.28 -0.30
CA PRO A 2 -19.21 -40.83 0.14
C PRO A 2 -19.35 -39.78 1.23
N ARG A 3 -18.65 -40.02 2.35
CA ARG A 3 -18.54 -39.08 3.47
C ARG A 3 -17.20 -38.36 3.39
N PHE A 4 -17.22 -37.06 3.61
CA PHE A 4 -16.01 -36.23 3.59
C PHE A 4 -15.88 -35.50 4.92
N PHE A 5 -14.64 -35.37 5.37
CA PHE A 5 -14.30 -34.73 6.63
C PHE A 5 -13.48 -33.48 6.32
N PHE A 6 -13.83 -32.38 6.98
CA PHE A 6 -13.16 -31.09 6.85
C PHE A 6 -12.44 -30.81 8.16
N ASN A 7 -11.13 -31.03 8.17
CA ASN A 7 -10.31 -30.72 9.34
C ASN A 7 -9.90 -29.26 9.24
N HIS A 8 -10.20 -28.51 10.30
CA HIS A 8 -9.84 -27.12 10.42
C HIS A 8 -8.66 -27.01 11.38
N THR A 9 -7.59 -26.36 10.92
CA THR A 9 -6.44 -25.97 11.73
C THR A 9 -6.47 -24.46 11.96
N SER A 10 -6.30 -24.02 13.20
CA SER A 10 -6.17 -22.60 13.56
C SER A 10 -5.05 -22.43 14.58
N HIS A 11 -3.96 -21.81 14.14
CA HIS A 11 -2.75 -21.49 14.93
C HIS A 11 -2.08 -22.68 15.65
N ASP A 12 -2.72 -23.27 16.65
CA ASP A 12 -2.21 -24.41 17.45
C ASP A 12 -3.32 -25.45 17.78
N ASP A 13 -4.55 -25.24 17.31
CA ASP A 13 -5.68 -26.15 17.56
C ASP A 13 -6.18 -26.79 16.27
N VAL A 14 -6.38 -28.11 16.32
CA VAL A 14 -6.87 -28.92 15.19
C VAL A 14 -8.29 -29.34 15.51
N SER A 15 -9.25 -28.61 14.97
CA SER A 15 -10.66 -28.97 15.02
C SER A 15 -10.98 -30.01 13.96
N VAL A 16 -10.96 -31.28 14.37
CA VAL A 16 -11.35 -32.42 13.53
C VAL A 16 -12.86 -32.50 13.43
N ASP A 17 -13.41 -32.39 12.21
CA ASP A 17 -14.83 -32.68 11.98
C ASP A 17 -15.09 -34.17 12.23
N LYS A 18 -15.90 -34.47 13.24
CA LYS A 18 -16.29 -35.84 13.62
C LYS A 18 -17.59 -36.29 12.94
N SER A 19 -18.35 -35.35 12.39
CA SER A 19 -19.71 -35.59 11.88
C SER A 19 -19.70 -36.03 10.42
N GLY A 20 -18.82 -35.43 9.61
CA GLY A 20 -18.59 -35.76 8.21
C GLY A 20 -19.80 -35.48 7.33
N THR A 21 -19.60 -34.72 6.24
CA THR A 21 -20.68 -34.39 5.32
C THR A 21 -20.89 -35.52 4.30
N VAL A 22 -22.14 -36.01 4.22
CA VAL A 22 -22.52 -37.12 3.34
C VAL A 22 -23.11 -36.56 2.05
N PHE A 23 -22.46 -36.81 0.90
CA PHE A 23 -22.98 -36.35 -0.38
C PHE A 23 -23.77 -37.46 -1.11
N PRO A 24 -24.93 -37.14 -1.70
CA PRO A 24 -25.89 -38.15 -2.15
C PRO A 24 -25.50 -38.96 -3.41
N SER A 25 -24.34 -38.75 -4.06
CA SER A 25 -23.98 -39.60 -5.22
C SER A 25 -22.49 -39.70 -5.55
N ARG A 26 -22.07 -40.82 -6.17
CA ARG A 26 -20.73 -41.01 -6.79
C ARG A 26 -20.50 -40.14 -8.04
N ARG A 27 -21.54 -39.45 -8.54
CA ARG A 27 -21.51 -38.55 -9.70
C ARG A 27 -21.60 -37.08 -9.29
N THR A 28 -21.40 -36.77 -8.01
CA THR A 28 -21.29 -35.38 -7.60
C THR A 28 -19.94 -34.89 -8.14
N PRO A 29 -19.91 -33.96 -9.11
CA PRO A 29 -18.66 -33.48 -9.65
C PRO A 29 -17.79 -32.99 -8.50
N ILE A 30 -16.48 -33.25 -8.58
CA ILE A 30 -15.44 -32.78 -7.64
C ILE A 30 -15.63 -31.29 -7.30
N SER A 31 -16.31 -30.53 -8.16
CA SER A 31 -16.78 -29.17 -7.92
C SER A 31 -17.64 -28.95 -6.67
N THR A 32 -18.36 -29.93 -6.12
CA THR A 32 -19.23 -29.71 -4.96
C THR A 32 -18.44 -29.64 -3.64
N PRO A 33 -17.56 -30.62 -3.34
CA PRO A 33 -16.59 -30.47 -2.24
C PRO A 33 -15.65 -29.27 -2.43
N CYS A 34 -15.20 -28.99 -3.65
CA CYS A 34 -14.37 -27.82 -3.95
C CYS A 34 -15.12 -26.50 -3.72
N ARG A 35 -16.43 -26.43 -3.99
CA ARG A 35 -17.22 -25.22 -3.74
C ARG A 35 -17.45 -25.01 -2.24
N ALA A 36 -17.74 -26.07 -1.50
CA ALA A 36 -17.92 -25.99 -0.06
C ALA A 36 -16.64 -25.50 0.65
N ILE A 37 -15.47 -26.00 0.26
CA ILE A 37 -14.22 -25.54 0.85
C ILE A 37 -13.86 -24.11 0.43
N LEU A 38 -14.19 -23.69 -0.79
CA LEU A 38 -14.02 -22.29 -1.20
C LEU A 38 -14.93 -21.36 -0.39
N ASP A 39 -16.19 -21.74 -0.16
CA ASP A 39 -17.11 -20.95 0.66
C ASP A 39 -16.57 -20.79 2.10
N ILE A 40 -16.05 -21.87 2.69
CA ILE A 40 -15.39 -21.85 4.02
C ILE A 40 -14.13 -20.98 4.00
N ALA A 41 -13.29 -21.10 2.96
CA ALA A 41 -12.09 -20.29 2.80
C ALA A 41 -12.44 -18.80 2.70
N PHE A 42 -13.51 -18.45 1.97
CA PHE A 42 -13.97 -17.07 1.86
C PHE A 42 -14.46 -16.50 3.19
N GLU A 43 -15.16 -17.29 4.01
CA GLU A 43 -15.56 -16.85 5.36
C GLU A 43 -14.33 -16.59 6.25
N LYS A 44 -13.36 -17.51 6.26
CA LYS A 44 -12.10 -17.31 7.01
C LYS A 44 -11.32 -16.09 6.57
N LEU A 45 -11.28 -15.81 5.26
CA LEU A 45 -10.64 -14.61 4.74
C LEU A 45 -11.34 -13.33 5.17
N ARG A 46 -12.68 -13.33 5.28
CA ARG A 46 -13.42 -12.18 5.85
C ARG A 46 -13.04 -11.95 7.31
N ASP A 47 -12.81 -13.02 8.05
CA ASP A 47 -12.38 -13.00 9.45
C ASP A 47 -10.85 -12.84 9.63
N ARG A 48 -10.11 -12.64 8.52
CA ARG A 48 -8.63 -12.50 8.48
C ARG A 48 -7.86 -13.70 9.04
N VAL A 49 -8.46 -14.88 9.01
CA VAL A 49 -7.82 -16.16 9.38
C VAL A 49 -7.25 -16.82 8.13
N ASP A 50 -6.06 -17.39 8.23
CA ASP A 50 -5.39 -18.05 7.09
C ASP A 50 -6.06 -19.40 6.78
N PRO A 51 -6.63 -19.61 5.58
CA PRO A 51 -7.23 -20.89 5.21
C PRO A 51 -6.19 -21.89 4.64
N ALA A 52 -4.89 -21.55 4.61
CA ALA A 52 -3.87 -22.34 3.92
C ALA A 52 -3.66 -23.77 4.45
N GLU A 53 -4.10 -24.05 5.67
CA GLU A 53 -3.87 -25.33 6.34
C GLU A 53 -5.11 -26.25 6.33
N ASP A 54 -6.21 -25.84 5.70
CA ASP A 54 -7.41 -26.65 5.62
C ASP A 54 -7.29 -27.79 4.59
N GLU A 55 -7.62 -29.00 5.02
CA GLU A 55 -7.51 -30.23 4.24
C GLU A 55 -8.88 -30.90 4.01
N ILE A 56 -9.11 -31.38 2.78
CA ILE A 56 -10.24 -32.26 2.46
C ILE A 56 -9.77 -33.71 2.54
N ILE A 57 -10.33 -34.48 3.47
CA ILE A 57 -9.99 -35.88 3.65
C ILE A 57 -11.18 -36.78 3.28
N SER A 58 -10.90 -37.84 2.53
CA SER A 58 -11.84 -38.91 2.20
C SER A 58 -12.19 -39.74 3.43
N GLU A 59 -13.32 -40.46 3.39
CA GLU A 59 -13.72 -41.46 4.38
C GLU A 59 -12.64 -42.51 4.70
N GLY A 60 -11.77 -42.82 3.72
CA GLY A 60 -10.63 -43.73 3.91
C GLY A 60 -9.37 -43.10 4.52
N GLY A 61 -9.43 -41.86 5.00
CA GLY A 61 -8.26 -41.13 5.50
C GLY A 61 -7.32 -40.61 4.41
N VAL A 62 -7.74 -40.65 3.14
CA VAL A 62 -6.93 -40.19 2.01
C VAL A 62 -7.15 -38.71 1.81
N LEU A 63 -6.08 -37.91 1.83
CA LEU A 63 -6.10 -36.50 1.47
C LEU A 63 -6.53 -36.36 0.00
N LEU A 64 -7.65 -35.69 -0.22
CA LEU A 64 -8.23 -35.50 -1.56
C LEU A 64 -7.80 -34.17 -2.18
N ALA A 65 -7.71 -33.12 -1.37
CA ALA A 65 -7.24 -31.81 -1.80
C ALA A 65 -6.88 -30.96 -0.58
N THR A 66 -5.75 -30.25 -0.67
CA THR A 66 -5.49 -29.03 0.12
C THR A 66 -6.08 -27.85 -0.65
N ILE A 67 -6.52 -26.78 0.02
CA ILE A 67 -7.14 -25.63 -0.66
C ILE A 67 -6.21 -25.12 -1.79
N PRO A 68 -6.60 -25.29 -3.07
CA PRO A 68 -5.81 -24.75 -4.16
C PRO A 68 -5.85 -23.22 -4.06
N PHE A 69 -4.72 -22.58 -4.32
CA PHE A 69 -4.56 -21.12 -4.27
C PHE A 69 -4.51 -20.48 -2.88
N SER A 70 -4.24 -21.23 -1.80
CA SER A 70 -3.94 -20.63 -0.48
C SER A 70 -2.87 -19.54 -0.58
N GLU A 71 -1.87 -19.73 -1.43
CA GLU A 71 -0.85 -18.73 -1.75
C GLU A 71 -1.38 -17.42 -2.36
N MET A 72 -2.47 -17.49 -3.16
CA MET A 72 -3.14 -16.31 -3.72
C MET A 72 -4.12 -15.66 -2.73
N LEU A 73 -4.60 -16.43 -1.76
CA LEU A 73 -5.56 -16.00 -0.75
C LEU A 73 -4.89 -15.51 0.54
N ARG A 74 -3.61 -15.83 0.76
CA ARG A 74 -2.82 -15.26 1.87
C ARG A 74 -2.88 -13.73 1.77
N PRO A 75 -3.42 -13.03 2.79
CA PRO A 75 -3.08 -11.63 2.99
C PRO A 75 -1.56 -11.62 3.06
N HIS A 76 -0.91 -10.92 2.12
CA HIS A 76 0.55 -10.80 2.04
C HIS A 76 1.10 -10.80 3.46
N HIS A 77 1.75 -11.90 3.85
CA HIS A 77 2.33 -12.03 5.18
C HIS A 77 3.26 -10.84 5.32
N LYS A 78 2.83 -9.85 6.11
CA LYS A 78 3.64 -8.71 6.52
C LYS A 78 4.71 -9.27 7.46
N GLY A 79 5.67 -10.00 6.88
CA GLY A 79 7.05 -9.76 7.25
C GLY A 79 7.24 -8.26 7.21
N ARG A 80 7.89 -7.75 8.25
CA ARG A 80 7.95 -6.36 8.71
C ARG A 80 8.62 -5.38 7.73
N THR A 81 8.48 -5.59 6.43
CA THR A 81 8.75 -4.65 5.36
C THR A 81 7.55 -3.72 5.25
N GLU A 82 7.77 -2.46 5.57
CA GLU A 82 6.86 -1.34 5.30
C GLU A 82 6.18 -1.57 3.95
N SER A 83 4.85 -1.57 3.96
CA SER A 83 4.08 -1.80 2.74
C SER A 83 4.55 -0.83 1.64
N PRO A 84 4.58 -1.22 0.36
CA PRO A 84 4.97 -0.33 -0.72
C PRO A 84 4.22 1.02 -0.68
N THR A 85 2.97 1.01 -0.18
CA THR A 85 2.16 2.20 0.06
C THR A 85 2.72 3.09 1.17
N GLU A 86 3.18 2.54 2.29
CA GLU A 86 3.82 3.31 3.38
C GLU A 86 5.14 3.95 2.91
N GLN A 87 5.93 3.23 2.11
CA GLN A 87 7.16 3.77 1.52
C GLN A 87 6.86 4.92 0.55
N LEU A 88 5.84 4.77 -0.30
CA LEU A 88 5.39 5.84 -1.21
C LEU A 88 4.86 7.06 -0.44
N LEU A 89 4.13 6.84 0.65
CA LEU A 89 3.67 7.93 1.52
C LEU A 89 4.84 8.66 2.17
N ALA A 90 5.84 7.94 2.70
CA ALA A 90 7.03 8.55 3.28
C ALA A 90 7.84 9.35 2.25
N ILE A 91 8.01 8.82 1.04
CA ILE A 91 8.67 9.51 -0.08
C ILE A 91 7.89 10.77 -0.46
N SER A 92 6.55 10.68 -0.57
CA SER A 92 5.71 11.82 -0.92
C SER A 92 5.80 12.94 0.11
N ALA A 93 5.78 12.60 1.40
CA ALA A 93 5.91 13.56 2.49
C ALA A 93 7.27 14.28 2.43
N ARG A 94 8.36 13.53 2.18
CA ARG A 94 9.71 14.09 2.02
C ARG A 94 9.81 15.02 0.81
N LEU A 95 9.18 14.67 -0.30
CA LEU A 95 9.18 15.49 -1.52
C LEU A 95 8.39 16.79 -1.33
N ILE A 96 7.25 16.74 -0.65
CA ILE A 96 6.45 17.93 -0.30
C ILE A 96 7.27 18.87 0.57
N GLU A 97 7.94 18.35 1.59
CA GLU A 97 8.74 19.16 2.49
C GLU A 97 9.94 19.80 1.77
N ARG A 98 10.62 19.02 0.92
CA ARG A 98 11.69 19.56 0.07
C ARG A 98 11.19 20.65 -0.87
N ASN A 99 10.00 20.48 -1.46
CA ASN A 99 9.41 21.48 -2.35
C ASN A 99 9.13 22.79 -1.61
N ARG A 100 8.55 22.71 -0.41
CA ARG A 100 8.30 23.89 0.44
C ARG A 100 9.59 24.64 0.77
N THR A 101 10.65 23.93 1.15
CA THR A 101 11.94 24.55 1.46
C THR A 101 12.56 25.23 0.25
N LEU A 102 12.53 24.57 -0.92
CA LEU A 102 13.03 25.16 -2.16
C LEU A 102 12.24 26.39 -2.57
N GLN A 103 10.92 26.38 -2.40
CA GLN A 103 10.06 27.52 -2.69
C GLN A 103 10.36 28.70 -1.77
N ALA A 104 10.60 28.44 -0.48
CA ALA A 104 11.01 29.47 0.47
C ALA A 104 12.37 30.09 0.08
N GLN A 105 13.36 29.26 -0.26
CA GLN A 105 14.67 29.72 -0.72
C GLN A 105 14.57 30.56 -2.00
N PHE A 106 13.75 30.13 -2.96
CA PHE A 106 13.55 30.86 -4.21
C PHE A 106 12.93 32.25 -3.96
N ASN A 107 11.92 32.33 -3.11
CA ASN A 107 11.29 33.59 -2.73
C ASN A 107 12.28 34.52 -2.01
N GLU A 108 13.14 33.97 -1.15
CA GLU A 108 14.17 34.75 -0.47
C GLU A 108 15.19 35.33 -1.46
N GLU A 109 15.72 34.51 -2.37
CA GLU A 109 16.66 34.98 -3.40
C GLU A 109 16.03 36.00 -4.35
N PHE A 110 14.75 35.84 -4.68
CA PHE A 110 14.02 36.82 -5.48
C PHE A 110 13.90 38.16 -4.76
N ALA A 111 13.56 38.14 -3.46
CA ALA A 111 13.48 39.33 -2.63
C ALA A 111 14.84 40.04 -2.49
N ARG A 112 15.94 39.29 -2.31
CA ARG A 112 17.31 39.83 -2.30
C ARG A 112 17.68 40.50 -3.62
N THR A 113 17.31 39.87 -4.73
CA THR A 113 17.57 40.39 -6.07
C THR A 113 16.79 41.69 -6.30
N GLU A 114 15.51 41.74 -5.92
CA GLU A 114 14.69 42.94 -6.02
C GLU A 114 15.25 44.09 -5.16
N ALA A 115 15.67 43.81 -3.92
CA ALA A 115 16.31 44.78 -3.05
C ALA A 115 17.61 45.32 -3.65
N SER A 116 18.41 44.46 -4.30
CA SER A 116 19.63 44.86 -5.00
C SER A 116 19.33 45.80 -6.17
N PHE A 117 18.32 45.49 -6.99
CA PHE A 117 17.89 46.36 -8.08
C PHE A 117 17.38 47.71 -7.58
N ARG A 118 16.60 47.73 -6.50
CA ARG A 118 16.14 48.99 -5.88
C ARG A 118 17.33 49.84 -5.41
N THR A 119 18.33 49.21 -4.81
CA THR A 119 19.55 49.89 -4.35
C THR A 119 20.35 50.47 -5.52
N ILE A 120 20.57 49.68 -6.58
CA ILE A 120 21.26 50.14 -7.80
C ILE A 120 20.51 51.33 -8.39
N ARG A 121 19.18 51.25 -8.52
CA ARG A 121 18.35 52.33 -9.07
C ARG A 121 18.45 53.59 -8.21
N SER A 122 18.39 53.47 -6.89
CA SER A 122 18.56 54.60 -5.97
C SER A 122 19.94 55.26 -6.16
N ASN A 123 21.00 54.47 -6.25
CA ASN A 123 22.36 54.98 -6.47
C ASN A 123 22.50 55.69 -7.83
N LEU A 124 21.91 55.14 -8.89
CA LEU A 124 21.90 55.77 -10.22
C LEU A 124 21.17 57.12 -10.19
N VAL A 125 20.01 57.21 -9.53
CA VAL A 125 19.28 58.48 -9.38
C VAL A 125 20.11 59.51 -8.58
N ARG A 126 20.80 59.07 -7.53
CA ARG A 126 21.69 59.95 -6.76
C ARG A 126 22.86 60.47 -7.59
N LEU A 127 23.47 59.61 -8.40
CA LEU A 127 24.57 59.99 -9.30
C LEU A 127 24.10 60.97 -10.38
N ASP A 128 22.92 60.75 -10.96
CA ASP A 128 22.33 61.65 -11.95
C ASP A 128 22.03 63.03 -11.36
N ALA A 129 21.42 63.07 -10.17
CA ALA A 129 21.17 64.31 -9.44
C ALA A 129 22.46 65.07 -9.08
N ALA A 130 23.49 64.36 -8.62
CA ALA A 130 24.79 64.95 -8.33
C ALA A 130 25.45 65.50 -9.60
N CYS A 131 25.42 64.75 -10.70
CA CYS A 131 26.01 65.16 -11.98
C CYS A 131 25.30 66.40 -12.55
N SER A 132 23.97 66.45 -12.46
CA SER A 132 23.17 67.63 -12.85
C SER A 132 23.45 68.88 -12.00
N THR A 133 23.97 68.71 -10.78
CA THR A 133 24.30 69.83 -9.88
C THR A 133 25.68 70.43 -10.19
N TYR A 134 26.65 69.61 -10.62
CA TYR A 134 28.02 70.05 -10.93
C TYR A 134 28.24 70.40 -12.41
N TRP A 135 27.41 69.89 -13.33
CA TRP A 135 27.45 70.21 -14.75
C TRP A 135 26.03 70.48 -15.28
N PRO A 136 25.49 71.71 -15.09
CA PRO A 136 24.21 72.05 -15.70
C PRO A 136 24.36 71.95 -17.22
N ARG A 137 23.61 71.03 -17.84
CA ARG A 137 23.59 70.90 -19.30
C ARG A 137 23.19 72.25 -19.89
N ALA A 138 24.11 72.89 -20.61
CA ALA A 138 23.82 74.10 -21.36
C ALA A 138 22.72 73.80 -22.39
N LYS A 139 21.68 74.63 -22.43
CA LYS A 139 20.60 74.57 -23.41
C LYS A 139 21.11 74.88 -24.81
#